data_AF-J9FAX7-F1
#
_entry.id   AF-J9FAX7-F1
#
_cell.length_a   1.000
_cell.length_b   1.000
_cell.length_c   1.000
_cell.angle_alpha   90.00
_cell.angle_beta   90.00
_cell.angle_gamma   90.00
#
_symmetry.space_group_name_H-M   'P 1'
#
loop_
_entity.id
_entity.type
_entity.pdbx_description
1 polymer ?
#
loop_
_entity_poly.entity_id
_entity_poly.type
_entity_poly.pdbx_seq_one_letter_code
_entity_poly.pdbx_strand_id
1 'polypeptide(L)'
;GKIAIIMLNRLNIDNQALYPILLLSFVFFTFSMTDLLKGNGYLAVYIAGMMVGNAQITHRKEIYTFMDGLTWLFQIIMFLCLGLLVNPHEMLEVACVATLIGIFMIVVGRPLSVWLCLLPFGKRINLSSRHFVSWVGLRGAVPIIFATYPVVAGVPGASVIFNIA
;
A
#
# COMPACT_ATOMS: atom_id res chain seq x y z
N GLY A 1 3.97 9.87 -14.83
CA GLY A 1 5.27 9.18 -14.96
C GLY A 1 6.29 10.01 -15.71
N LYS A 2 6.45 9.81 -17.03
CA LYS A 2 7.49 10.47 -17.86
C LYS A 2 7.51 12.01 -17.77
N ILE A 3 6.34 12.65 -17.76
CA ILE A 3 6.23 14.12 -17.65
C ILE A 3 6.83 14.63 -16.33
N ALA A 4 6.60 13.92 -15.21
CA ALA A 4 7.16 14.28 -13.91
C ALA A 4 8.70 14.19 -13.91
N ILE A 5 9.27 13.16 -14.54
CA ILE A 5 10.73 12.98 -14.68
C ILE A 5 11.33 14.11 -15.52
N ILE A 6 10.70 14.44 -16.65
CA ILE A 6 11.17 15.53 -17.53
C ILE A 6 11.12 16.86 -16.80
N MET A 7 10.04 17.15 -16.07
CA MET A 7 9.94 18.39 -15.29
C MET A 7 10.98 18.44 -14.17
N LEU A 8 11.19 17.36 -13.41
CA LEU A 8 12.20 17.35 -12.35
C LEU A 8 13.62 17.56 -12.88
N ASN A 9 13.94 17.02 -14.07
CA ASN A 9 15.28 17.16 -14.64
C ASN A 9 15.48 18.48 -15.40
N ARG A 10 14.41 19.13 -15.87
CA ARG A 10 14.50 20.42 -16.57
C ARG A 10 14.36 21.63 -15.67
N LEU A 11 13.65 21.52 -14.56
CA LEU A 11 13.48 22.60 -13.60
C LEU A 11 14.71 22.66 -12.70
N ASN A 12 15.62 23.59 -12.99
CA ASN A 12 16.76 23.86 -12.13
C ASN A 12 16.30 24.78 -11.00
N ILE A 13 15.62 24.20 -10.00
CA ILE A 13 15.13 24.93 -8.84
C ILE A 13 16.28 25.10 -7.85
N ASP A 14 16.58 26.35 -7.46
CA ASP A 14 17.66 26.67 -6.52
C ASP A 14 17.45 26.07 -5.13
N ASN A 15 16.19 25.88 -4.72
CA ASN A 15 15.84 25.25 -3.44
C ASN A 15 15.47 23.77 -3.62
N GLN A 16 16.38 22.93 -3.14
CA GLN A 16 16.32 21.49 -2.99
C GLN A 16 15.01 20.95 -2.37
N ALA A 17 14.43 21.66 -1.40
CA ALA A 17 13.20 21.23 -0.72
C ALA A 17 11.94 21.29 -1.60
N LEU A 18 11.99 21.98 -2.75
CA LEU A 18 10.85 22.10 -3.66
C LEU A 18 10.65 20.86 -4.56
N TYR A 19 11.71 20.06 -4.76
CA TYR A 19 11.63 18.85 -5.58
C TYR A 19 10.67 17.78 -5.03
N PRO A 20 10.70 17.42 -3.72
CA PRO A 20 9.70 16.53 -3.14
C PRO A 20 8.28 17.06 -3.25
N ILE A 21 8.07 18.36 -3.06
CA ILE A 21 6.74 19.00 -3.13
C ILE A 21 6.21 18.91 -4.57
N LEU A 22 7.06 19.18 -5.57
CA LEU A 22 6.71 19.02 -6.98
C LEU A 22 6.28 17.58 -7.28
N LEU A 23 7.03 16.59 -6.77
CA LEU A 23 6.67 15.18 -6.94
C LEU A 23 5.32 14.86 -6.29
N LEU A 24 5.06 15.39 -5.10
CA LEU A 24 3.79 15.21 -4.39
C LEU A 24 2.61 15.80 -5.19
N SER A 25 2.79 16.98 -5.77
CA SER A 25 1.81 17.59 -6.68
C SER A 25 1.50 16.71 -7.89
N PHE A 26 2.53 16.07 -8.48
CA PHE A 26 2.32 15.11 -9.56
C PHE A 26 1.58 13.85 -9.11
N VAL A 27 1.79 13.39 -7.88
CA VAL A 27 1.03 12.27 -7.29
C VAL A 27 -0.45 12.61 -7.22
N PHE A 28 -0.80 13.75 -6.61
CA PHE A 28 -2.20 14.18 -6.52
C PHE A 28 -2.83 14.44 -7.89
N PHE A 29 -2.09 15.09 -8.80
CA PHE A 29 -2.57 15.33 -10.16
C PHE A 29 -2.85 14.03 -10.91
N THR A 30 -1.93 13.05 -10.83
CA THR A 30 -2.10 11.74 -11.48
C THR A 30 -3.30 10.99 -10.88
N PHE A 31 -3.47 11.05 -9.56
CA PHE A 31 -4.61 10.44 -8.88
C PHE A 31 -5.93 11.05 -9.36
N SER A 32 -6.09 12.37 -9.24
CA SER A 32 -7.34 13.07 -9.60
C SER A 32 -7.69 12.92 -11.09
N MET A 33 -6.70 13.03 -11.98
CA MET A 33 -6.93 12.87 -13.42
C MET A 33 -7.39 11.45 -13.77
N THR A 34 -6.83 10.44 -13.09
CA THR A 34 -7.23 9.04 -13.30
C THR A 34 -8.62 8.76 -12.75
N ASP A 35 -8.94 9.31 -11.57
CA ASP A 35 -10.24 9.17 -10.93
C ASP A 35 -11.37 9.78 -11.78
N LEU A 36 -11.14 10.96 -12.38
CA LEU A 36 -12.06 11.59 -13.32
C LEU A 36 -12.35 10.71 -14.55
N LEU A 37 -11.35 9.94 -15.01
CA LEU A 37 -11.48 9.00 -16.11
C LEU A 37 -12.10 7.65 -15.68
N LYS A 38 -12.55 7.53 -14.42
CA LYS A 38 -13.06 6.29 -13.80
C LYS A 38 -12.03 5.15 -13.79
N GLY A 39 -10.73 5.49 -13.79
CA GLY A 39 -9.64 4.54 -13.64
C GLY A 39 -9.25 4.33 -12.17
N ASN A 40 -8.37 3.37 -11.90
CA ASN A 40 -7.83 3.17 -10.55
C ASN A 40 -6.67 4.16 -10.28
N GLY A 41 -6.98 5.23 -9.54
CA GLY A 41 -6.00 6.26 -9.17
C GLY A 41 -4.80 5.74 -8.37
N TYR A 42 -4.99 4.77 -7.47
CA TYR A 42 -3.90 4.17 -6.70
C TYR A 42 -2.92 3.43 -7.60
N LEU A 43 -3.42 2.65 -8.56
CA LEU A 43 -2.58 1.94 -9.52
C LEU A 43 -1.82 2.90 -10.44
N ALA A 44 -2.48 3.97 -10.89
CA ALA A 44 -1.83 4.98 -11.74
C ALA A 44 -0.69 5.71 -11.00
N VAL A 45 -0.91 6.11 -9.75
CA VAL A 45 0.13 6.69 -8.89
C VAL A 45 1.26 5.69 -8.64
N TYR A 46 0.95 4.43 -8.37
CA TYR A 46 1.94 3.38 -8.16
C TYR A 46 2.85 3.20 -9.39
N ILE A 47 2.27 3.11 -10.59
CA ILE A 47 3.04 3.02 -11.84
C ILE A 47 3.87 4.28 -12.04
N ALA A 48 3.30 5.47 -11.80
CA ALA A 48 4.03 6.73 -11.92
C ALA A 48 5.22 6.79 -10.94
N GLY A 49 5.03 6.36 -9.70
CA GLY A 49 6.07 6.26 -8.68
C GLY A 49 7.17 5.26 -9.05
N MET A 50 6.83 4.07 -9.56
CA MET A 50 7.81 3.11 -10.07
C MET A 50 8.65 3.68 -11.21
N MET A 51 8.02 4.38 -12.16
CA MET A 51 8.76 5.01 -13.27
C MET A 51 9.73 6.07 -12.77
N VAL A 52 9.30 6.92 -11.83
CA VAL A 52 10.13 7.97 -11.20
C VAL A 52 11.27 7.32 -10.40
N GLY A 53 10.98 6.31 -9.58
CA GLY A 53 11.97 5.62 -8.76
C GLY A 53 13.06 4.90 -9.55
N ASN A 54 12.74 4.44 -10.76
CA ASN A 54 13.70 3.78 -11.68
C ASN A 54 14.45 4.76 -12.60
N ALA A 55 14.09 6.04 -12.60
CA ALA A 55 14.74 7.05 -13.42
C ALA A 55 15.90 7.75 -12.69
N GLN A 56 16.84 8.30 -13.46
CA GLN A 56 17.87 9.20 -12.93
C GLN A 56 17.25 10.58 -12.72
N ILE A 57 17.21 11.03 -11.48
CA ILE A 57 16.53 12.26 -11.05
C ILE A 57 17.49 13.14 -10.24
N THR A 58 17.49 14.44 -10.51
CA THR A 58 18.19 15.44 -9.72
C THR A 58 17.70 15.45 -8.26
N HIS A 59 18.60 15.57 -7.29
CA HIS A 59 18.24 15.61 -5.85
C HIS A 59 17.47 14.38 -5.31
N ARG A 60 17.70 13.20 -5.89
CA ARG A 60 17.05 11.93 -5.49
C ARG A 60 17.07 11.66 -3.98
N LYS A 61 18.17 12.00 -3.29
CA LYS A 61 18.34 11.72 -1.86
C LYS A 61 17.32 12.49 -1.01
N GLU A 62 17.15 13.78 -1.26
CA GLU A 62 16.19 14.62 -0.51
C GLU A 62 14.74 14.21 -0.78
N ILE A 63 14.41 13.94 -2.05
CA ILE A 63 13.10 13.43 -2.44
C ILE A 63 12.80 12.13 -1.69
N TYR A 64 13.75 11.20 -1.67
CA TYR A 64 13.57 9.92 -1.01
C TYR A 64 13.38 10.10 0.51
N THR A 65 14.24 10.87 1.18
CA THR A 65 14.12 11.12 2.62
C THR A 65 12.80 11.78 2.99
N PHE A 66 12.34 12.76 2.21
CA PHE A 66 11.07 13.44 2.46
C PHE A 66 9.87 12.51 2.27
N MET A 67 9.85 11.73 1.19
CA MET A 67 8.77 10.78 0.91
C MET A 67 8.74 9.62 1.91
N ASP A 68 9.91 9.16 2.36
CA ASP A 68 10.03 8.13 3.40
C ASP A 68 9.50 8.66 4.74
N GLY A 69 9.88 9.89 5.11
CA GLY A 69 9.33 10.58 6.29
C GLY A 69 7.81 10.74 6.24
N LEU A 70 7.26 11.14 5.08
CA LEU A 70 5.79 11.19 4.87
C LEU A 70 5.15 9.82 4.97
N THR A 71 5.76 8.77 4.40
CA THR A 71 5.25 7.40 4.46
C THR A 71 5.16 6.94 5.91
N TRP A 72 6.19 7.20 6.71
CA TRP A 72 6.21 6.84 8.12
C TRP A 72 5.18 7.63 8.94
N LEU A 73 5.05 8.93 8.68
CA LEU A 73 4.03 9.79 9.30
C LEU A 73 2.61 9.27 9.02
N PHE A 74 2.26 9.06 7.74
CA PHE A 74 0.95 8.54 7.37
C PHE A 74 0.69 7.13 7.89
N GLN A 75 1.72 6.29 8.00
CA GLN A 75 1.61 4.98 8.60
C GLN A 75 1.24 5.07 10.09
N ILE A 76 1.88 5.95 10.86
CA ILE A 76 1.55 6.19 12.27
C ILE A 76 0.13 6.74 12.40
N ILE A 77 -0.23 7.75 11.61
CA ILE A 77 -1.57 8.35 11.62
C ILE A 77 -2.62 7.28 11.34
N MET A 78 -2.40 6.43 10.34
CA MET A 78 -3.32 5.35 10.00
C MET A 78 -3.47 4.37 11.17
N PHE A 79 -2.38 3.88 11.77
CA PHE A 79 -2.47 2.98 12.93
C PHE A 79 -3.18 3.64 14.13
N LEU A 80 -2.93 4.92 14.37
CA LEU A 80 -3.59 5.69 15.43
C LEU A 80 -5.09 5.83 15.19
N CYS A 81 -5.49 6.23 13.98
CA CYS A 81 -6.90 6.36 13.59
C CYS A 81 -7.63 5.02 13.71
N LEU A 82 -6.99 3.91 13.35
CA LEU A 82 -7.56 2.58 13.49
C LEU A 82 -7.74 2.18 14.95
N GLY A 83 -6.74 2.41 15.79
CA GLY A 83 -6.86 2.18 17.23
C GLY A 83 -7.99 2.98 17.87
N LEU A 84 -8.28 4.18 17.35
CA LEU A 84 -9.40 5.01 17.80
C LEU A 84 -10.76 4.56 17.24
N LEU A 85 -10.79 3.98 16.04
CA LEU A 85 -12.03 3.54 15.38
C LEU A 85 -12.52 2.18 15.89
N VAL A 86 -11.62 1.38 16.45
CA VAL A 86 -11.92 0.06 16.98
C VAL A 86 -12.74 0.16 18.28
N ASN A 87 -13.97 -0.37 18.25
CA ASN A 87 -14.82 -0.50 19.43
C ASN A 87 -14.56 -1.85 20.12
N PRO A 88 -14.03 -1.87 21.36
CA PRO A 88 -13.65 -3.12 22.04
C PRO A 88 -14.85 -4.01 22.40
N HIS A 89 -16.04 -3.43 22.57
CA HIS A 89 -17.25 -4.17 22.94
C HIS A 89 -17.80 -5.03 21.77
N GLU A 90 -17.72 -4.55 20.53
CA GLU A 90 -18.14 -5.31 19.34
C GLU A 90 -17.06 -6.29 18.87
N MET A 91 -15.78 -6.00 19.15
CA MET A 91 -14.69 -6.92 18.82
C MET A 91 -14.75 -8.22 19.60
N LEU A 92 -15.16 -8.22 20.89
CA LEU A 92 -15.12 -9.41 21.74
C LEU A 92 -16.03 -10.54 21.23
N GLU A 93 -17.18 -10.20 20.65
CA GLU A 93 -18.12 -11.18 20.09
C GLU A 93 -17.59 -11.80 18.79
N VAL A 94 -16.84 -11.04 17.99
CA VAL A 94 -16.29 -11.47 16.70
C VAL A 94 -14.85 -12.00 16.82
N ALA A 95 -14.15 -11.73 17.93
CA ALA A 95 -12.72 -12.01 18.11
C ALA A 95 -12.37 -13.48 17.91
N CYS A 96 -13.21 -14.40 18.38
CA CYS A 96 -12.98 -15.84 18.20
C CYS A 96 -13.02 -16.22 16.71
N VAL A 97 -14.04 -15.74 15.99
CA VAL A 97 -14.21 -16.00 14.55
C VAL A 97 -13.12 -15.32 13.72
N ALA A 98 -12.81 -14.05 14.01
CA ALA A 98 -11.78 -13.29 13.32
C ALA A 98 -10.38 -13.91 13.54
N THR A 99 -10.07 -14.36 14.76
CA THR A 99 -8.80 -15.05 15.04
C THR A 99 -8.69 -16.35 14.26
N LEU A 100 -9.77 -17.12 14.19
CA LEU A 100 -9.77 -18.40 13.45
C LEU A 100 -9.58 -18.16 11.94
N ILE A 101 -10.28 -17.18 11.36
CA ILE A 101 -10.11 -16.78 9.96
C ILE A 101 -8.69 -16.26 9.70
N GLY A 102 -8.15 -15.43 10.60
CA GLY A 102 -6.79 -14.91 10.51
C GLY A 102 -5.74 -16.03 10.52
N ILE A 103 -5.84 -16.97 11.47
CA ILE A 103 -4.96 -18.15 11.54
C ILE A 103 -5.09 -18.98 10.27
N PHE A 104 -6.31 -19.25 9.80
CA PHE A 104 -6.52 -20.01 8.56
C PHE A 104 -5.91 -19.32 7.34
N MET A 105 -6.06 -18.00 7.22
CA MET A 105 -5.46 -17.20 6.15
C MET A 105 -3.93 -17.21 6.20
N ILE A 106 -3.34 -17.17 7.39
CA ILE A 106 -1.88 -17.19 7.57
C ILE A 106 -1.30 -18.59 7.30
N VAL A 107 -1.91 -19.63 7.86
CA VAL A 107 -1.39 -21.00 7.83
C VAL A 107 -1.73 -21.73 6.54
N VAL A 108 -2.91 -21.49 5.97
CA VAL A 108 -3.42 -22.22 4.80
C VAL A 108 -3.49 -21.30 3.59
N GLY A 109 -4.21 -20.18 3.70
CA GLY A 109 -4.48 -19.28 2.57
C GLY A 109 -3.21 -18.75 1.90
N ARG A 110 -2.23 -18.33 2.69
CA ARG A 110 -0.99 -17.74 2.18
C ARG A 110 -0.04 -18.77 1.56
N PRO A 111 0.29 -19.90 2.21
CA PRO A 111 1.15 -20.91 1.60
C PRO A 111 0.53 -21.48 0.33
N LEU A 112 -0.78 -21.73 0.30
CA LEU A 112 -1.47 -22.16 -0.93
C LEU A 112 -1.37 -21.14 -2.05
N SER A 113 -1.64 -19.85 -1.77
CA SER A 113 -1.56 -18.80 -2.79
C SER A 113 -0.16 -18.67 -3.37
N VAL A 114 0.86 -18.67 -2.51
CA VAL A 114 2.28 -18.62 -2.92
C VAL A 114 2.65 -19.87 -3.71
N TRP A 115 2.18 -21.03 -3.29
CA TRP A 115 2.41 -22.30 -3.98
C TRP A 115 1.77 -22.33 -5.36
N LEU A 116 0.53 -21.88 -5.49
CA LEU A 116 -0.18 -21.82 -6.77
C LEU A 116 0.50 -20.85 -7.75
N CYS A 117 0.92 -19.67 -7.28
CA CYS A 117 1.65 -18.71 -8.11
C CYS A 117 3.05 -19.19 -8.51
N LEU A 118 3.70 -20.03 -7.70
CA LEU A 118 5.03 -20.58 -7.96
C LEU A 118 5.02 -21.91 -8.74
N LEU A 119 3.87 -22.59 -8.89
CA LEU A 119 3.74 -23.78 -9.74
C LEU A 119 4.26 -23.57 -11.18
N PRO A 120 3.91 -22.49 -11.91
CA PRO A 120 4.42 -22.28 -13.27
C PRO A 120 5.92 -21.92 -13.33
N PHE A 121 6.54 -21.48 -12.23
CA PHE A 121 7.96 -21.12 -12.16
C PHE A 121 8.82 -22.13 -11.37
N GLY A 122 8.22 -23.28 -11.00
CA GLY A 122 8.71 -24.16 -9.94
C GLY A 122 10.04 -24.88 -10.18
N LYS A 123 10.55 -24.94 -11.41
CA LYS A 123 11.84 -25.62 -11.72
C LYS A 123 13.09 -24.81 -11.32
N ARG A 124 12.97 -23.51 -11.01
CA ARG A 124 14.13 -22.66 -10.65
C ARG A 124 14.22 -22.30 -9.17
N ILE A 125 13.24 -22.66 -8.34
CA ILE A 125 13.13 -22.19 -6.95
C ILE A 125 13.13 -23.38 -6.00
N ASN A 126 14.09 -23.41 -5.08
CA ASN A 126 14.24 -24.47 -4.09
C ASN A 126 13.03 -24.50 -3.12
N LEU A 127 12.61 -25.69 -2.66
CA LEU A 127 11.48 -25.86 -1.74
C LEU A 127 11.66 -25.02 -0.45
N SER A 128 12.88 -24.95 0.09
CA SER A 128 13.17 -24.13 1.28
C SER A 128 12.93 -22.64 1.05
N SER A 129 13.25 -22.11 -0.13
CA SER A 129 12.98 -20.73 -0.50
C SER A 129 11.47 -20.47 -0.66
N ARG A 130 10.72 -21.45 -1.16
CA ARG A 130 9.25 -21.36 -1.30
C ARG A 130 8.55 -21.31 0.06
N HIS A 131 9.01 -22.11 1.02
CA HIS A 131 8.52 -22.05 2.40
C HIS A 131 8.88 -20.71 3.07
N PHE A 132 10.12 -20.26 2.92
CA PHE A 132 10.57 -18.98 3.47
C PHE A 132 9.75 -17.80 2.92
N VAL A 133 9.54 -17.72 1.60
CA VAL A 133 8.71 -16.67 0.98
C VAL A 133 7.25 -16.74 1.42
N SER A 134 6.71 -17.94 1.65
CA SER A 134 5.35 -18.08 2.21
C SER A 134 5.24 -17.59 3.66
N TRP A 135 6.35 -17.58 4.41
CA TRP A 135 6.37 -17.22 5.82
C TRP A 135 6.78 -15.75 6.08
N VAL A 136 7.58 -15.13 5.20
CA VAL A 136 8.11 -13.74 5.31
C VAL A 136 7.05 -12.71 4.96
N GLY A 137 5.95 -12.84 5.66
CA GLY A 137 4.68 -12.41 5.20
C GLY A 137 4.18 -11.12 5.83
N LEU A 138 5.05 -10.15 6.06
CA LEU A 138 4.67 -8.89 6.70
C LEU A 138 3.69 -8.14 5.79
N ARG A 139 2.40 -8.19 6.13
CA ARG A 139 1.38 -7.32 5.55
C ARG A 139 1.27 -6.10 6.46
N GLY A 140 1.39 -4.93 5.85
CA GLY A 140 1.33 -3.64 6.54
C GLY A 140 -0.05 -2.98 6.43
N ALA A 141 -0.02 -1.67 6.25
CA ALA A 141 -1.12 -0.71 6.22
C ALA A 141 -2.22 -0.93 5.16
N VAL A 142 -1.87 -1.49 4.00
CA VAL A 142 -2.72 -1.47 2.80
C VAL A 142 -4.04 -2.24 2.93
N PRO A 143 -4.09 -3.49 3.45
CA PRO A 143 -5.34 -4.21 3.64
C PRO A 143 -6.32 -3.48 4.56
N ILE A 144 -5.80 -2.74 5.53
CA ILE A 144 -6.63 -2.07 6.54
C ILE A 144 -7.34 -0.85 5.93
N ILE A 145 -6.65 -0.09 5.07
CA ILE A 145 -7.28 1.01 4.31
C ILE A 145 -8.37 0.48 3.38
N PHE A 146 -8.18 -0.71 2.79
CA PHE A 146 -9.23 -1.34 1.99
C PHE A 146 -10.41 -1.84 2.84
N ALA A 147 -10.20 -2.16 4.12
CA ALA A 147 -11.27 -2.54 5.05
C ALA A 147 -12.09 -1.34 5.55
N THR A 148 -11.49 -0.15 5.66
CA THR A 148 -12.22 1.07 6.03
C THR A 148 -13.03 1.65 4.87
N TYR A 149 -12.64 1.41 3.62
CA TYR A 149 -13.32 1.96 2.44
C TYR A 149 -14.82 1.58 2.36
N PRO A 150 -15.24 0.31 2.55
CA PRO A 150 -16.65 -0.07 2.62
C PRO A 150 -17.43 0.58 3.76
N VAL A 151 -16.77 0.81 4.91
CA VAL A 151 -17.37 1.44 6.09
C VAL A 151 -17.71 2.90 5.79
N VAL A 152 -16.77 3.62 5.16
CA VAL A 152 -16.97 5.02 4.74
C VAL A 152 -17.99 5.13 3.60
N ALA A 153 -18.08 4.12 2.74
CA ALA A 153 -19.08 4.04 1.67
C ALA A 153 -20.50 3.66 2.16
N GLY A 154 -20.68 3.38 3.47
CA GLY A 154 -21.99 3.09 4.06
C GLY A 154 -22.61 1.75 3.60
N VAL A 155 -21.79 0.80 3.16
CA VAL A 155 -22.28 -0.50 2.65
C VAL A 155 -22.85 -1.33 3.80
N PRO A 156 -24.07 -1.91 3.68
CA PRO A 156 -24.62 -2.78 4.71
C PRO A 156 -23.71 -4.00 4.95
N GLY A 157 -23.31 -4.23 6.20
CA GLY A 157 -22.36 -5.29 6.59
C GLY A 157 -20.88 -4.88 6.61
N ALA A 158 -20.54 -3.62 6.29
CA ALA A 158 -19.16 -3.14 6.27
C ALA A 158 -18.47 -3.16 7.64
N SER A 159 -19.21 -2.99 8.75
CA SER A 159 -18.66 -3.09 10.11
C SER A 159 -18.12 -4.48 10.42
N VAL A 160 -18.75 -5.53 9.87
CA VAL A 160 -18.30 -6.92 10.03
C VAL A 160 -17.02 -7.17 9.24
N ILE A 161 -16.91 -6.65 8.01
CA ILE A 161 -15.69 -6.75 7.20
C ILE A 161 -14.53 -5.99 7.88
N PHE A 162 -14.80 -4.82 8.44
CA PHE A 162 -13.81 -4.03 9.17
C PHE A 162 -13.34 -4.71 10.46
N ASN A 163 -14.24 -5.34 11.22
CA ASN A 163 -13.89 -6.06 12.45
C ASN A 163 -13.16 -7.39 12.21
N ILE A 164 -13.20 -7.94 10.98
CA ILE A 164 -12.53 -9.19 10.59
C ILE A 164 -11.14 -8.95 9.97
N ALA A 165 -10.92 -7.80 9.33
CA ALA A 165 -9.71 -7.48 8.56
C ALA A 165 -8.53 -7.05 9.44
#